data_AF-A0A9D5G9P1-F1
#
_entry.id   AF-A0A9D5G9P1-F1
#
_cell.length_a   1.000
_cell.length_b   1.000
_cell.length_c   1.000
_cell.angle_alpha   90.00
_cell.angle_beta   90.00
_cell.angle_gamma   90.00
#
_symmetry.space_group_name_H-M   'P 1'
#
loop_
_entity.id
_entity.type
_entity.pdbx_description
1 polymer ?
#
loop_
_entity_poly.entity_id
_entity_poly.type
_entity_poly.pdbx_seq_one_letter_code
_entity_poly.pdbx_strand_id
1 'polypeptide(L)'
;MVRAGLRTSLHGAGIDIVAAAADGLAGADAIAQHQPDELKAADDSARVVILTMQEREEEVLAALGAGADAHCVKSSHPDVVIDAIRTVAAGRAYFDPRIASIVLRRLSGSPSSPRPSPLTVRETEILSLIAQV
;
A
#
# COMPACT_ATOMS: atom_id res chain seq x y z
N MET A 1 -3.04 -2.23 -19.23
CA MET A 1 -3.69 -0.98 -19.67
C MET A 1 -3.76 0.09 -18.56
N VAL A 2 -4.23 -0.24 -17.34
CA VAL A 2 -4.35 0.71 -16.21
C VAL A 2 -3.06 1.48 -15.85
N ARG A 3 -1.89 0.83 -15.88
CA ARG A 3 -0.60 1.48 -15.54
C ARG A 3 -0.22 2.63 -16.48
N ALA A 4 -0.53 2.52 -17.78
CA ALA A 4 -0.14 3.53 -18.75
C ALA A 4 -1.01 4.79 -18.63
N GLY A 5 -2.34 4.64 -18.55
CA GLY A 5 -3.27 5.77 -18.40
C GLY A 5 -3.07 6.54 -17.10
N LEU A 6 -2.78 5.84 -16.00
CA LEU A 6 -2.47 6.46 -14.72
C LEU A 6 -1.17 7.27 -14.77
N ARG A 7 -0.10 6.74 -15.39
CA ARG A 7 1.16 7.49 -15.56
C ARG A 7 0.95 8.77 -16.36
N THR A 8 0.19 8.71 -17.46
CA THR A 8 -0.14 9.89 -18.26
C THR A 8 -0.92 10.92 -17.45
N SER A 9 -1.90 10.49 -16.65
CA SER A 9 -2.70 11.38 -15.82
C SER A 9 -1.87 12.05 -14.72
N LEU A 10 -0.97 11.31 -14.07
CA LEU A 10 -0.08 11.83 -13.03
C LEU A 10 0.92 12.84 -13.59
N HIS A 11 1.56 12.54 -14.73
CA HIS A 11 2.42 13.51 -15.41
C HIS A 11 1.65 14.77 -15.84
N GLY A 12 0.43 14.63 -16.36
CA GLY A 12 -0.43 15.76 -16.70
C GLY A 12 -0.81 16.64 -15.49
N ALA A 13 -0.80 16.06 -14.28
CA ALA A 13 -1.01 16.78 -13.02
C ALA A 13 0.29 17.32 -12.39
N GLY A 14 1.45 17.17 -13.05
CA GLY A 14 2.75 17.62 -12.53
C GLY A 14 3.29 16.75 -11.40
N ILE A 15 2.88 15.48 -11.30
CA ILE A 15 3.33 14.55 -10.28
C ILE A 15 4.40 13.63 -10.87
N ASP A 16 5.60 13.67 -10.28
CA ASP A 16 6.70 12.80 -10.67
C ASP A 16 6.63 11.43 -9.99
N ILE A 17 6.97 10.39 -10.75
CA ILE A 17 6.95 9.01 -10.30
C ILE A 17 8.39 8.55 -10.10
N VAL A 18 8.82 8.49 -8.85
CA VAL A 18 10.20 8.14 -8.47
C VAL A 18 10.49 6.64 -8.57
N ALA A 19 9.49 5.79 -8.34
CA ALA A 19 9.66 4.33 -8.35
C ALA A 19 8.38 3.60 -8.79
N ALA A 20 8.54 2.35 -9.23
CA ALA A 20 7.43 1.45 -9.49
C ALA A 20 7.80 0.02 -9.08
N ALA A 21 6.94 -0.62 -8.30
CA ALA A 21 7.12 -1.99 -7.84
C ALA A 21 6.19 -2.99 -8.56
N ALA A 22 6.52 -4.28 -8.42
CA ALA A 22 5.70 -5.39 -8.90
C ALA A 22 4.51 -5.67 -7.96
N ASP A 23 4.74 -5.57 -6.64
CA ASP A 23 3.77 -5.81 -5.56
C ASP A 23 4.02 -4.86 -4.36
N GLY A 24 3.24 -5.01 -3.29
CA GLY A 24 3.33 -4.15 -2.11
C GLY A 24 4.62 -4.33 -1.30
N LEU A 25 5.18 -5.54 -1.25
CA LEU A 25 6.40 -5.83 -0.48
C LEU A 25 7.63 -5.22 -1.18
N ALA A 26 7.75 -5.46 -2.49
CA ALA A 26 8.75 -4.79 -3.33
C ALA A 26 8.54 -3.27 -3.33
N GLY A 27 7.32 -2.80 -3.09
CA GLY A 27 7.00 -1.39 -2.87
C GLY A 27 7.64 -0.83 -1.60
N ALA A 28 7.53 -1.54 -0.48
CA ALA A 28 8.15 -1.14 0.79
C ALA A 28 9.69 -1.10 0.67
N ASP A 29 10.29 -2.10 0.03
CA ASP A 29 11.73 -2.13 -0.24
C ASP A 29 12.17 -0.94 -1.12
N ALA A 30 11.39 -0.65 -2.17
CA ALA A 30 11.67 0.50 -3.04
C ALA A 30 11.59 1.82 -2.28
N ILE A 31 10.65 1.97 -1.34
CA ILE A 31 10.56 3.17 -0.49
C ILE A 31 11.82 3.28 0.36
N ALA A 32 12.19 2.24 1.08
CA ALA A 32 13.37 2.24 1.94
C ALA A 32 14.65 2.57 1.16
N GLN A 33 14.81 2.03 -0.06
CA GLN A 33 15.94 2.31 -0.95
C GLN A 33 16.03 3.78 -1.39
N HIS A 34 14.92 4.49 -1.46
CA HIS A 34 14.89 5.90 -1.85
C HIS A 34 15.06 6.85 -0.67
N GLN A 35 15.26 6.33 0.55
CA GLN A 35 15.57 7.11 1.75
C GLN A 35 14.60 8.30 1.91
N PRO A 36 13.31 8.03 2.17
CA PRO A 36 12.27 9.05 2.12
C PRO A 36 12.50 10.20 3.10
N ASP A 37 13.20 9.95 4.21
CA ASP A 37 13.58 10.99 5.16
C ASP A 37 14.59 11.99 4.56
N GLU A 38 15.53 11.53 3.73
CA GLU A 38 16.48 12.41 3.03
C GLU A 38 15.78 13.21 1.93
N LEU A 39 14.85 12.58 1.18
CA LEU A 39 14.00 13.26 0.21
C LEU A 39 13.18 14.37 0.87
N LYS A 40 12.55 14.07 2.01
CA LYS A 40 11.75 15.05 2.79
C LYS A 40 12.63 16.13 3.42
N ALA A 41 13.86 15.82 3.81
CA ALA A 41 14.81 16.81 4.33
C ALA A 41 15.34 17.75 3.25
N ALA A 42 15.50 17.27 2.01
CA ALA A 42 15.90 18.09 0.86
C ALA A 42 14.74 18.91 0.28
N ASP A 43 13.52 18.37 0.33
CA ASP A 43 12.28 19.01 -0.11
C ASP A 43 11.14 18.66 0.85
N ASP A 44 10.75 19.63 1.68
CA ASP A 44 9.69 19.47 2.68
C ASP A 44 8.29 19.24 2.06
N SER A 45 8.17 19.42 0.74
CA SER A 45 6.97 19.09 -0.03
C SER A 45 6.96 17.65 -0.59
N ALA A 46 8.08 16.93 -0.50
CA ALA A 46 8.18 15.55 -0.97
C ALA A 46 7.25 14.64 -0.16
N ARG A 47 6.47 13.81 -0.86
CA ARG A 47 5.53 12.87 -0.26
C ARG A 47 5.62 11.52 -0.95
N VAL A 48 5.48 10.46 -0.16
CA VAL A 48 5.51 9.07 -0.63
C VAL A 48 4.10 8.50 -0.60
N VAL A 49 3.52 8.27 -1.78
CA VAL A 49 2.18 7.71 -1.92
C VAL A 49 2.25 6.33 -2.59
N ILE A 50 1.68 5.32 -1.94
CA ILE A 50 1.62 3.96 -2.50
C ILE A 50 0.30 3.73 -3.21
N LEU A 51 0.39 3.12 -4.39
CA LEU A 51 -0.75 2.70 -5.20
C LEU A 51 -0.72 1.19 -5.43
N THR A 52 -1.56 0.46 -4.69
CA THR A 52 -1.65 -1.02 -4.77
C THR A 52 -3.02 -1.48 -5.27
N MET A 53 -3.10 -2.68 -5.85
CA MET A 53 -4.39 -3.35 -6.06
C MET A 53 -4.76 -4.30 -4.91
N GLN A 54 -3.80 -4.66 -4.05
CA GLN A 54 -3.99 -5.61 -2.96
C GLN A 54 -3.84 -4.93 -1.61
N GLU A 55 -4.78 -5.17 -0.70
CA GLU A 55 -4.87 -4.52 0.60
C GLU A 55 -4.43 -5.48 1.72
N ARG A 56 -3.33 -6.20 1.52
CA ARG A 56 -2.82 -7.11 2.55
C ARG A 56 -2.29 -6.31 3.72
N GLU A 57 -2.78 -6.60 4.92
CA GLU A 57 -2.41 -5.85 6.13
C GLU A 57 -0.90 -5.75 6.34
N GLU A 58 -0.16 -6.84 6.13
CA GLU A 58 1.30 -6.86 6.24
C GLU A 58 1.99 -5.91 5.26
N GLU A 59 1.53 -5.84 4.01
CA GLU A 59 2.10 -4.93 3.00
C GLU A 59 1.83 -3.48 3.36
N VAL A 60 0.61 -3.18 3.78
CA VAL A 60 0.17 -1.84 4.18
C VAL A 60 1.00 -1.34 5.36
N LEU A 61 1.20 -2.19 6.38
CA LEU A 61 1.97 -1.84 7.55
C LEU A 61 3.47 -1.72 7.24
N ALA A 62 4.03 -2.60 6.40
CA ALA A 62 5.43 -2.52 5.97
C ALA A 62 5.71 -1.22 5.21
N ALA A 63 4.82 -0.85 4.30
CA ALA A 63 4.84 0.40 3.55
C ALA A 63 4.85 1.65 4.44
N LEU A 64 3.90 1.73 5.38
CA LEU A 64 3.80 2.85 6.31
C LEU A 64 5.01 2.91 7.23
N GLY A 65 5.48 1.77 7.72
CA GLY A 65 6.70 1.66 8.51
C GLY A 65 7.97 2.08 7.76
N ALA A 66 7.99 1.92 6.43
CA ALA A 66 9.08 2.37 5.56
C ALA A 66 9.05 3.87 5.25
N GLY A 67 8.04 4.62 5.72
CA GLY A 67 7.94 6.07 5.55
C GLY A 67 6.95 6.56 4.48
N ALA A 68 6.04 5.68 4.03
CA ALA A 68 4.93 6.10 3.18
C ALA A 68 3.98 7.05 3.93
N ASP A 69 3.61 8.15 3.28
CA ASP A 69 2.68 9.15 3.83
C ASP A 69 1.22 8.80 3.55
N ALA A 70 0.97 7.96 2.54
CA ALA A 70 -0.37 7.49 2.21
C ALA A 70 -0.38 6.17 1.46
N HIS A 71 -1.54 5.50 1.56
CA HIS A 71 -1.82 4.26 0.85
C HIS A 71 -3.16 4.36 0.13
N CYS A 72 -3.11 4.17 -1.19
CA CYS A 72 -4.26 4.28 -2.08
C CYS A 72 -4.46 3.00 -2.88
N VAL A 73 -5.72 2.70 -3.19
CA VAL A 73 -6.09 1.57 -4.04
C VAL A 73 -6.04 2.01 -5.52
N LYS A 74 -5.30 1.25 -6.33
CA LYS A 74 -5.01 1.52 -7.74
C LYS A 74 -6.19 1.26 -8.68
N SER A 75 -7.25 0.61 -8.19
CA SER A 75 -8.51 0.43 -8.92
C SER A 75 -9.45 1.64 -8.81
N SER A 76 -9.11 2.63 -7.99
CA SER A 76 -9.87 3.88 -7.88
C SER A 76 -9.79 4.68 -9.19
N HIS A 77 -10.83 5.48 -9.47
CA HIS A 77 -10.84 6.39 -10.60
C HIS A 77 -9.59 7.30 -10.55
N PRO A 78 -8.94 7.63 -11.69
CA PRO A 78 -7.73 8.46 -11.68
C PRO A 78 -7.87 9.75 -10.87
N ASP A 79 -9.03 10.38 -10.89
CA ASP A 79 -9.31 11.60 -10.13
C ASP A 79 -9.22 11.38 -8.61
N VAL A 80 -9.64 10.22 -8.11
CA VAL A 80 -9.52 9.86 -6.69
C VAL A 80 -8.05 9.72 -6.31
N VAL A 81 -7.24 9.12 -7.18
CA VAL A 81 -5.79 9.01 -6.94
C VAL A 81 -5.13 10.39 -6.95
N ILE A 82 -5.50 11.25 -7.88
CA ILE A 82 -4.97 12.62 -7.98
C ILE A 82 -5.37 13.43 -6.74
N ASP A 83 -6.62 13.36 -6.31
CA ASP A 83 -7.08 14.07 -5.11
C ASP A 83 -6.42 13.53 -3.84
N ALA A 84 -6.19 12.22 -3.76
CA ALA A 84 -5.41 11.63 -2.68
C ALA A 84 -3.99 12.18 -2.64
N ILE A 85 -3.30 12.20 -3.78
CA ILE A 85 -1.93 12.74 -3.88
C ILE A 85 -1.91 14.24 -3.51
N ARG A 86 -2.87 15.03 -4.00
CA ARG A 86 -3.00 16.46 -3.65
C ARG A 86 -3.26 16.67 -2.17
N THR A 87 -4.05 15.80 -1.54
CA THR A 87 -4.30 15.85 -0.09
C THR A 87 -3.01 15.65 0.68
N VAL A 88 -2.22 14.65 0.31
CA VAL A 88 -0.93 14.33 0.94
C VAL A 88 0.12 15.41 0.69
N ALA A 89 0.18 15.94 -0.53
CA ALA A 89 1.02 17.09 -0.90
C ALA A 89 0.70 18.33 -0.05
N ALA A 90 -0.58 18.54 0.32
CA ALA A 90 -0.99 19.59 1.24
C ALA A 90 -0.68 19.29 2.73
N GLY A 91 0.11 18.25 3.02
CA GLY A 91 0.47 17.85 4.38
C GLY A 91 -0.65 17.17 5.17
N ARG A 92 -1.73 16.74 4.50
CA ARG A 92 -2.85 16.05 5.13
C ARG A 92 -2.73 14.54 4.91
N ALA A 93 -3.00 13.76 5.93
CA ALA A 93 -3.05 12.31 5.78
C ALA A 93 -4.22 11.91 4.86
N TYR A 94 -3.98 10.94 3.98
CA TYR A 94 -5.02 10.30 3.19
C TYR A 94 -4.93 8.79 3.34
N PHE A 95 -6.07 8.19 3.71
CA PHE A 95 -6.22 6.74 3.74
C PHE A 95 -7.52 6.38 3.06
N ASP A 96 -7.45 5.43 2.12
CA ASP A 96 -8.66 4.76 1.66
C ASP A 96 -9.40 4.14 2.87
N PRO A 97 -10.74 4.18 2.94
CA PRO A 97 -11.50 3.63 4.06
C PRO A 97 -11.11 2.20 4.44
N ARG A 98 -10.75 1.37 3.46
CA ARG A 98 -10.33 -0.01 3.69
C ARG A 98 -8.98 -0.08 4.41
N ILE A 99 -8.03 0.77 4.02
CA ILE A 99 -6.73 0.90 4.68
C ILE A 99 -6.86 1.52 6.07
N ALA A 100 -7.70 2.55 6.21
CA ALA A 100 -7.93 3.19 7.50
C ALA A 100 -8.37 2.17 8.57
N SER A 101 -9.21 1.20 8.20
CA SER A 101 -9.61 0.12 9.10
C SER A 101 -8.44 -0.73 9.60
N ILE A 102 -7.46 -1.02 8.73
CA ILE A 102 -6.26 -1.80 9.05
C ILE A 102 -5.39 -1.03 10.05
N VAL A 103 -5.11 0.23 9.74
CA VAL A 103 -4.28 1.11 10.59
C VAL A 103 -4.91 1.29 11.96
N LEU A 104 -6.21 1.59 12.01
CA LEU A 104 -6.93 1.76 13.28
C LEU A 104 -6.96 0.48 14.12
N ARG A 105 -7.17 -0.70 13.52
CA ARG A 105 -7.07 -1.98 14.23
C ARG A 105 -5.70 -2.16 14.86
N ARG A 106 -4.64 -1.92 14.09
CA ARG A 106 -3.26 -2.05 14.57
C ARG A 106 -2.97 -1.10 15.75
N LEU A 107 -3.41 0.15 15.66
CA LEU A 107 -3.25 1.15 16.73
C LEU A 107 -4.06 0.80 17.97
N SER A 108 -5.24 0.20 17.82
CA SER A 108 -6.07 -0.24 18.94
C SER A 108 -5.53 -1.47 19.68
N GLY A 109 -4.43 -2.08 19.21
CA GLY A 109 -3.89 -3.33 19.76
C GLY A 109 -4.80 -4.54 19.55
N SER A 110 -5.84 -4.41 18.74
CA SER A 110 -6.77 -5.50 18.44
C SER A 110 -6.06 -6.52 17.53
N PRO A 111 -6.04 -7.81 17.88
CA PRO A 111 -5.33 -8.81 17.10
C PRO A 111 -5.86 -8.82 15.66
N SER A 112 -4.93 -8.69 14.71
CA SER A 112 -5.20 -8.88 13.30
C SER A 112 -5.55 -10.35 13.08
N SER A 113 -6.77 -10.59 12.60
CA SER A 113 -7.32 -11.89 12.24
C SER A 113 -7.77 -12.77 13.43
N PRO A 114 -8.94 -13.42 13.33
CA PRO A 114 -9.15 -14.64 14.08
C PRO A 114 -8.01 -15.59 13.71
N ARG A 115 -7.35 -16.19 14.72
CA ARG A 115 -6.41 -17.29 14.45
C ARG A 115 -7.10 -18.24 13.48
N PRO A 116 -6.48 -18.65 12.36
CA PRO A 116 -7.09 -19.64 11.49
C PRO A 116 -7.52 -20.80 12.37
N SER A 117 -8.81 -21.13 12.33
CA SER A 117 -9.33 -22.27 13.06
C SER A 117 -8.44 -23.46 12.70
N PRO A 118 -7.99 -24.27 13.68
CA PRO A 118 -7.20 -25.44 13.38
C PRO A 118 -7.94 -26.25 12.31
N LEU A 119 -7.23 -26.60 11.23
CA LEU A 119 -7.79 -27.38 10.15
C LEU A 119 -8.45 -28.62 10.76
N THR A 120 -9.66 -28.90 10.31
CA THR A 120 -10.31 -30.15 10.65
C THR A 120 -9.48 -31.31 10.11
N VAL A 121 -9.69 -32.50 10.68
CA VAL A 121 -9.03 -33.73 10.23
C VAL A 121 -9.18 -33.88 8.71
N ARG A 122 -10.37 -33.56 8.18
CA ARG A 122 -10.66 -33.69 6.76
C ARG A 122 -9.92 -32.68 5.88
N GLU A 123 -9.78 -31.44 6.32
CA GLU A 123 -9.02 -30.41 5.59
C GLU A 123 -7.54 -30.74 5.54
N THR A 124 -6.99 -31.32 6.62
CA THR A 124 -5.58 -31.75 6.70
C THR A 124 -5.29 -32.93 5.76
N GLU A 125 -6.23 -33.89 5.67
CA GLU A 125 -6.15 -35.00 4.72
C GLU A 125 -6.14 -34.50 3.26
N ILE A 126 -7.02 -33.56 2.93
CA ILE A 126 -7.11 -32.99 1.58
C ILE A 126 -5.83 -32.23 1.22
N LEU A 127 -5.31 -31.41 2.14
CA LEU A 127 -4.07 -30.67 1.90
C LEU A 127 -2.88 -31.60 1.63
N SER A 128 -2.82 -32.72 2.35
CA SER A 128 -1.78 -33.73 2.23
C SER A 128 -1.84 -34.49 0.88
N LEU A 129 -3.04 -34.66 0.31
CA LEU A 129 -3.23 -35.27 -1.00
C LEU A 129 -2.86 -34.32 -2.16
N ILE A 130 -3.10 -33.02 -1.99
CA ILE A 130 -2.73 -32.01 -3.00
C ILE A 130 -1.21 -31.82 -3.06
N ALA A 131 -0.51 -31.91 -1.93
CA ALA A 131 0.95 -31.74 -1.86
C ALA A 131 1.78 -32.91 -2.44
N GLN A 132 1.13 -33.99 -2.88
CA GLN A 132 1.77 -35.18 -3.48
C GLN A 132 1.73 -35.19 -5.02
N VAL A 133 1.28 -34.10 -5.64
CA VAL A 133 1.21 -33.90 -7.10
C VAL A 133 2.33 -32.96 -7.54
#